data_AF-A0A0R3TXA4-F1
#
_entry.id   AF-A0A0R3TXA4-F1
#
_cell.length_a   1.000
_cell.length_b   1.000
_cell.length_c   1.000
_cell.angle_alpha   90.00
_cell.angle_beta   90.00
_cell.angle_gamma   90.00
#
_symmetry.space_group_name_H-M   'P 1'
#
loop_
_entity.id
_entity.type
_entity.pdbx_description
1 polymer ?
#
loop_
_entity_poly.entity_id
_entity_poly.type
_entity_poly.pdbx_seq_one_letter_code
_entity_poly.pdbx_strand_id
1 'polypeptide(L)'
;MELSEEIPITIQYKFVTANYIANILNLDVPLCQLPSRGALSDGQYFAAATPGQVGFRLFETKGDYITSVMNSVTHGPYMQLCLAIFKGVPVGSLKSFPRLALIGAQPEEIIHALDTKLPHLKFVNKGNLGSLICRRHEREYQ
;
A
#
# COMPACT_ATOMS: atom_id res chain seq x y z
N MET A 1 2.81 19.66 2.61
CA MET A 1 2.24 19.58 1.25
C MET A 1 2.55 18.18 0.74
N GLU A 2 1.63 17.23 0.95
CA GLU A 2 1.81 15.87 0.41
C GLU A 2 1.64 15.96 -1.11
N LEU A 3 2.72 15.67 -1.84
CA LEU A 3 2.71 15.49 -3.29
C LEU A 3 1.60 14.49 -3.63
N SER A 4 0.81 14.77 -4.67
CA SER A 4 -0.10 13.80 -5.24
C SER A 4 0.72 12.54 -5.52
N GLU A 5 0.51 11.48 -4.73
CA GLU A 5 1.21 10.22 -4.93
C GLU A 5 0.92 9.76 -6.36
N GLU A 6 1.96 9.79 -7.20
CA GLU A 6 1.89 9.29 -8.56
C GLU A 6 1.68 7.78 -8.46
N ILE A 7 0.47 7.36 -8.82
CA ILE A 7 0.11 5.95 -8.81
C ILE A 7 0.61 5.32 -10.11
N PRO A 8 1.41 4.23 -10.03
CA PRO A 8 1.82 3.49 -11.22
C PRO A 8 0.62 3.04 -12.03
N ILE A 9 0.72 3.13 -13.36
CA ILE A 9 -0.32 2.70 -14.30
C ILE A 9 -0.68 1.20 -14.16
N THR A 10 0.18 0.43 -13.50
CA THR A 10 -0.03 -0.99 -13.18
C THR A 10 -1.06 -1.23 -12.08
N ILE A 11 -1.48 -0.19 -11.37
CA ILE A 11 -2.47 -0.23 -10.29
C ILE A 11 -3.83 0.17 -10.83
N GLN A 12 -4.79 -0.75 -10.78
CA GLN A 12 -6.15 -0.52 -11.25
C GLN A 12 -7.04 -0.04 -10.11
N TYR A 13 -7.75 1.08 -10.31
CA TYR A 13 -8.70 1.60 -9.36
C TYR A 13 -9.75 2.49 -10.04
N LYS A 14 -10.89 2.67 -9.37
CA LYS A 14 -11.94 3.61 -9.74
C LYS A 14 -11.96 4.77 -8.76
N PHE A 15 -12.20 5.98 -9.25
CA PHE A 15 -12.49 7.10 -8.37
C PHE A 15 -13.97 7.08 -7.97
N VAL A 16 -14.23 7.18 -6.67
CA VAL A 16 -15.59 7.26 -6.10
C VAL A 16 -15.68 8.41 -5.10
N THR A 17 -16.89 8.89 -4.85
CA THR A 17 -17.13 10.01 -3.94
C THR A 17 -17.10 9.56 -2.48
N ALA A 18 -16.92 10.51 -1.56
CA ALA A 18 -17.06 10.24 -0.13
C ALA A 18 -18.45 9.68 0.24
N ASN A 19 -19.51 10.21 -0.38
CA ASN A 19 -20.88 9.72 -0.19
C ASN A 19 -21.03 8.26 -0.59
N TYR A 20 -20.38 7.83 -1.67
CA TYR A 20 -20.41 6.42 -2.09
C TYR A 20 -19.83 5.51 -1.01
N ILE A 21 -18.67 5.86 -0.43
CA ILE A 21 -18.04 5.09 0.64
C ILE A 21 -18.88 5.12 1.92
N ALA A 22 -19.41 6.28 2.31
CA ALA A 22 -20.30 6.41 3.48
C ALA A 22 -21.52 5.49 3.37
N ASN A 23 -22.15 5.45 2.19
CA ASN A 23 -23.31 4.61 1.91
C ASN A 23 -22.98 3.12 2.02
N ILE A 24 -21.85 2.67 1.45
CA ILE A 24 -21.47 1.24 1.53
C ILE A 24 -21.12 0.84 2.97
N LEU A 25 -20.44 1.71 3.70
CA LEU A 25 -20.08 1.44 5.11
C LEU A 25 -21.27 1.60 6.06
N ASN A 26 -22.43 2.07 5.57
CA ASN A 26 -23.61 2.39 6.37
C ASN A 26 -23.28 3.30 7.57
N LEU A 27 -22.46 4.33 7.33
CA LEU A 27 -22.03 5.28 8.34
C LEU A 27 -22.79 6.59 8.21
N ASP A 28 -23.47 6.98 9.29
CA ASP A 28 -24.07 8.30 9.44
C ASP A 28 -23.09 9.24 10.19
N VAL A 29 -21.97 9.54 9.53
CA VAL A 29 -20.94 10.45 10.05
C VAL A 29 -20.63 11.54 9.02
N PRO A 30 -20.17 12.73 9.47
CA PRO A 30 -19.67 13.75 8.55
C PRO A 30 -18.59 13.17 7.62
N LEU A 31 -18.57 13.60 6.35
CA LEU A 31 -17.64 13.05 5.35
C LEU A 31 -16.16 13.20 5.74
N CYS A 32 -15.82 14.20 6.55
CA CYS A 32 -14.47 14.40 7.08
C CYS A 32 -14.06 13.40 8.18
N GLN A 33 -15.01 12.62 8.70
CA GLN A 33 -14.81 11.59 9.70
C GLN A 33 -14.84 10.17 9.10
N LEU A 34 -14.95 10.06 7.78
CA LEU A 34 -14.87 8.76 7.14
C LEU A 34 -13.50 8.13 7.38
N PRO A 35 -13.42 6.79 7.47
CA PRO A 35 -12.14 6.13 7.46
C PRO A 35 -11.39 6.51 6.19
N SER A 36 -10.12 6.87 6.30
CA SER A 36 -9.30 7.25 5.14
C SER A 36 -8.90 6.06 4.26
N ARG A 37 -9.23 4.83 4.67
CA ARG A 37 -8.95 3.58 3.97
C ARG A 37 -9.61 2.40 4.67
N GLY A 38 -9.76 1.29 3.96
CA GLY A 38 -10.27 0.05 4.54
C GLY A 38 -10.62 -1.02 3.50
N ALA A 39 -11.20 -2.10 3.99
CA ALA A 39 -11.87 -3.12 3.18
C ALA A 39 -13.39 -2.93 3.26
N LEU A 40 -14.08 -3.25 2.18
CA LEU A 40 -15.53 -3.31 2.08
C LEU A 40 -16.00 -4.76 2.19
N SER A 41 -17.27 -4.96 2.53
CA SER A 41 -17.86 -6.28 2.76
C SER A 41 -17.93 -7.16 1.50
N ASP A 42 -17.90 -6.55 0.32
CA ASP A 42 -17.89 -7.21 -0.99
C ASP A 42 -16.48 -7.59 -1.45
N GLY A 43 -15.46 -7.41 -0.60
CA GLY A 43 -14.07 -7.74 -0.91
C GLY A 43 -13.31 -6.66 -1.68
N GLN A 44 -13.91 -5.49 -1.91
CA GLN A 44 -13.21 -4.32 -2.45
C GLN A 44 -12.41 -3.60 -1.35
N TYR A 45 -11.49 -2.74 -1.77
CA TYR A 45 -10.64 -1.97 -0.87
C TYR A 45 -10.67 -0.50 -1.26
N PHE A 46 -10.53 0.42 -0.30
CA PHE A 46 -10.56 1.85 -0.60
C PHE A 46 -9.45 2.61 0.11
N ALA A 47 -9.02 3.72 -0.47
CA ALA A 47 -8.11 4.69 0.13
C ALA A 47 -8.49 6.12 -0.30
N ALA A 48 -8.46 7.06 0.64
CA ALA A 48 -8.70 8.47 0.38
C ALA A 48 -7.65 8.99 -0.61
N ALA A 49 -8.11 9.74 -1.61
CA ALA A 49 -7.26 10.32 -2.64
C ALA A 49 -6.63 11.65 -2.20
N THR A 50 -7.25 12.33 -1.23
CA THR A 50 -6.84 13.65 -0.75
C THR A 50 -6.95 13.75 0.78
N PRO A 51 -6.18 14.64 1.43
CA PRO A 51 -6.24 14.84 2.89
C PRO A 51 -7.62 15.24 3.42
N GLY A 52 -8.47 15.87 2.59
CA GLY A 52 -9.85 16.22 2.94
C GLY A 52 -10.89 15.13 2.66
N GLN A 53 -10.47 13.95 2.20
CA GLN A 53 -11.33 12.79 1.92
C GLN A 53 -12.48 13.09 0.96
N VAL A 54 -12.32 14.06 0.05
CA VAL A 54 -13.36 14.47 -0.89
C VAL A 54 -13.65 13.36 -1.93
N GLY A 55 -12.66 12.49 -2.17
CA GLY A 55 -12.79 11.35 -3.05
C GLY A 55 -11.89 10.19 -2.62
N PHE A 56 -12.23 9.01 -3.09
CA PHE A 56 -11.59 7.75 -2.75
C PHE A 56 -11.21 6.99 -4.01
N ARG A 57 -10.11 6.25 -3.91
CA ARG A 57 -9.69 5.22 -4.86
C ARG A 57 -10.27 3.91 -4.38
N LEU A 58 -11.05 3.25 -5.22
CA LEU A 58 -11.67 1.95 -4.99
C LEU A 58 -10.93 0.91 -5.82
N PHE A 59 -10.38 -0.09 -5.16
CA PHE A 59 -9.60 -1.17 -5.73
C PHE A 59 -10.43 -2.44 -5.71
N GLU A 60 -10.58 -3.08 -6.87
CA GLU A 60 -11.31 -4.34 -7.00
C GLU A 60 -10.52 -5.53 -6.46
N THR A 61 -9.19 -5.42 -6.42
CA THR A 61 -8.31 -6.49 -5.94
C THR A 61 -7.48 -6.05 -4.74
N LYS A 62 -7.22 -7.00 -3.84
CA LYS A 62 -6.30 -6.82 -2.72
C LYS A 62 -4.89 -6.48 -3.20
N GLY A 63 -4.47 -7.09 -4.31
CA GLY A 63 -3.16 -6.85 -4.91
C GLY A 63 -2.97 -5.40 -5.34
N ASP A 64 -3.96 -4.79 -5.99
CA ASP A 64 -3.90 -3.37 -6.37
C ASP A 64 -3.80 -2.46 -5.15
N TYR A 65 -4.61 -2.73 -4.12
CA TYR A 65 -4.54 -1.96 -2.88
C TYR A 65 -3.18 -2.10 -2.17
N ILE A 66 -2.67 -3.33 -2.03
CA ILE A 66 -1.33 -3.59 -1.46
C ILE A 66 -0.28 -2.83 -2.25
N THR A 67 -0.34 -2.89 -3.58
CA THR A 67 0.61 -2.20 -4.46
C THR A 67 0.55 -0.69 -4.25
N SER A 68 -0.66 -0.13 -4.10
CA SER A 68 -0.84 1.31 -3.85
C SER A 68 -0.21 1.71 -2.53
N VAL A 69 -0.45 0.94 -1.47
CA VAL A 69 0.16 1.18 -0.15
C VAL A 69 1.67 1.10 -0.23
N MET A 70 2.20 0.08 -0.90
CA MET A 70 3.64 -0.15 -0.99
C MET A 70 4.35 0.86 -1.86
N ASN A 71 3.72 1.39 -2.90
CA ASN A 71 4.29 2.47 -3.69
C ASN A 71 4.57 3.71 -2.82
N SER A 72 3.65 4.07 -1.91
CA SER A 72 3.90 5.14 -0.94
C SER A 72 5.06 4.80 0.00
N VAL A 73 5.10 3.55 0.49
CA VAL A 73 6.12 3.10 1.44
C VAL A 73 7.51 3.15 0.81
N THR A 74 7.66 2.67 -0.43
CA THR A 74 8.95 2.59 -1.13
C THR A 74 9.51 3.94 -1.55
N HIS A 75 8.68 4.98 -1.62
CA HIS A 75 9.10 6.36 -1.87
C HIS A 75 9.22 7.19 -0.57
N GLY A 76 8.67 6.69 0.54
CA GLY A 76 8.62 7.41 1.81
C GLY A 76 9.87 7.27 2.69
N PRO A 77 9.91 8.04 3.80
CA PRO A 77 11.02 8.02 4.77
C PRO A 77 11.25 6.64 5.41
N TYR A 78 10.20 5.83 5.54
CA TYR A 78 10.31 4.48 6.08
C TYR A 78 11.22 3.58 5.22
N MET A 79 11.12 3.65 3.90
CA MET A 79 12.02 2.92 3.00
C MET A 79 13.47 3.39 3.18
N GLN A 80 13.70 4.70 3.29
CA GLN A 80 15.06 5.24 3.47
C GLN A 80 15.69 4.71 4.77
N LEU A 81 14.92 4.67 5.87
CA LEU A 81 15.37 4.11 7.14
C LEU A 81 15.69 2.62 7.02
N CYS A 82 14.81 1.83 6.41
CA CYS A 82 15.03 0.39 6.26
C CYS A 82 16.21 0.08 5.31
N LEU A 83 16.40 0.87 4.26
CA LEU A 83 17.56 0.77 3.39
C LEU A 83 18.86 1.07 4.14
N ALA A 84 18.88 2.06 5.04
CA ALA A 84 20.06 2.38 5.84
C ALA A 84 20.43 1.24 6.81
N ILE A 85 19.45 0.62 7.46
CA ILE A 85 19.67 -0.39 8.51
C ILE A 85 19.80 -1.80 7.94
N PHE A 86 18.86 -2.22 7.11
CA PHE A 86 18.72 -3.61 6.67
C PHE A 86 19.12 -3.83 5.22
N LYS A 87 19.38 -2.75 4.46
CA LYS A 87 19.55 -2.75 2.99
C LYS A 87 18.28 -3.15 2.22
N GLY A 88 17.12 -3.01 2.85
CA GLY A 88 15.81 -3.31 2.26
C GLY A 88 14.71 -3.27 3.32
N VAL A 89 13.45 -3.27 2.90
CA VAL A 89 12.30 -3.37 3.82
C VAL A 89 12.01 -4.84 4.10
N PRO A 90 12.09 -5.31 5.35
CA PRO A 90 11.71 -6.69 5.67
C PRO A 90 10.23 -6.95 5.39
N VAL A 91 9.93 -7.97 4.58
CA VAL A 91 8.54 -8.32 4.26
C VAL A 91 7.78 -8.73 5.51
N GLY A 92 8.45 -9.40 6.45
CA GLY A 92 7.85 -9.81 7.72
C GLY A 92 7.32 -8.64 8.55
N SER A 93 8.01 -7.49 8.55
CA SER A 93 7.55 -6.31 9.30
C SER A 93 6.36 -5.61 8.64
N LEU A 94 6.10 -5.88 7.36
CA LEU A 94 4.97 -5.28 6.64
C LEU A 94 3.61 -5.83 7.08
N LYS A 95 3.54 -7.03 7.66
CA LYS A 95 2.30 -7.54 8.26
C LYS A 95 1.77 -6.60 9.35
N SER A 96 2.69 -5.99 10.10
CA SER A 96 2.37 -5.05 11.19
C SER A 96 2.25 -3.61 10.71
N PHE A 97 2.50 -3.33 9.42
CA PHE A 97 2.35 -1.99 8.87
C PHE A 97 0.86 -1.62 8.89
N PRO A 98 0.45 -0.52 9.55
CA PRO A 98 -0.98 -0.28 9.85
C PRO A 98 -1.90 -0.39 8.62
N ARG A 99 -1.46 0.14 7.47
CA ARG A 99 -2.25 0.13 6.22
C ARG A 99 -2.48 -1.27 5.65
N LEU A 100 -1.55 -2.19 5.87
CA LEU A 100 -1.59 -3.58 5.40
C LEU A 100 -2.24 -4.50 6.44
N ALA A 101 -2.01 -4.24 7.72
CA ALA A 101 -2.64 -4.95 8.84
C ALA A 101 -4.17 -4.80 8.77
N LEU A 102 -4.69 -3.62 8.40
CA LEU A 102 -6.12 -3.34 8.25
C LEU A 102 -6.85 -4.30 7.28
N ILE A 103 -6.14 -4.84 6.29
CA ILE A 103 -6.70 -5.74 5.29
C ILE A 103 -6.20 -7.18 5.45
N GLY A 104 -5.49 -7.47 6.55
CA GLY A 104 -4.90 -8.78 6.80
C GLY A 104 -3.97 -9.25 5.69
N ALA A 105 -3.14 -8.36 5.12
CA ALA A 105 -2.22 -8.72 4.05
C ALA A 105 -1.12 -9.67 4.56
N GLN A 106 -0.92 -10.77 3.84
CA GLN A 106 0.13 -11.76 4.10
C GLN A 106 1.38 -11.48 3.26
N PRO A 107 2.58 -11.90 3.71
CA PRO A 107 3.84 -11.75 2.98
C PRO A 107 3.77 -12.22 1.54
N GLU A 108 3.13 -13.36 1.31
CA GLU A 108 3.04 -13.99 0.00
C GLU A 108 2.20 -13.14 -0.95
N GLU A 109 1.10 -12.55 -0.45
CA GLU A 109 0.27 -11.61 -1.20
C GLU A 109 1.02 -10.31 -1.49
N ILE A 110 1.82 -9.83 -0.53
CA ILE A 110 2.68 -8.66 -0.72
C ILE A 110 3.72 -8.94 -1.79
N ILE A 111 4.43 -10.06 -1.70
CA ILE A 111 5.47 -10.44 -2.66
C ILE A 111 4.86 -10.52 -4.07
N HIS A 112 3.78 -11.27 -4.22
CA HIS A 112 3.09 -11.44 -5.49
C HIS A 112 2.59 -10.11 -6.09
N ALA A 113 2.01 -9.23 -5.27
CA ALA A 113 1.51 -7.94 -5.73
C ALA A 113 2.64 -7.04 -6.27
N LEU A 114 3.78 -6.96 -5.57
CA LEU A 114 4.86 -6.08 -6.01
C LEU A 114 5.66 -6.67 -7.17
N ASP A 115 5.85 -8.00 -7.22
CA ASP A 115 6.54 -8.66 -8.32
C ASP A 115 5.80 -8.46 -9.66
N THR A 116 4.47 -8.50 -9.61
CA THR A 116 3.62 -8.33 -10.79
C THR A 116 3.43 -6.87 -11.21
N LYS A 117 3.43 -5.92 -10.27
CA LYS A 117 3.03 -4.52 -10.56
C LYS A 117 4.11 -3.46 -10.38
N LEU A 118 5.19 -3.72 -9.62
CA LEU A 118 6.26 -2.75 -9.35
C LEU A 118 7.63 -3.27 -9.85
N PRO A 119 7.90 -3.24 -11.16
CA PRO A 119 9.13 -3.80 -11.74
C PRO A 119 10.42 -3.09 -11.33
N HIS A 120 10.31 -1.90 -10.72
CA HIS A 120 11.43 -1.15 -10.18
C HIS A 120 11.90 -1.67 -8.80
N LEU A 121 11.18 -2.62 -8.20
CA LEU A 121 11.55 -3.31 -6.98
C LEU A 121 12.18 -4.68 -7.28
N LYS A 122 12.87 -5.23 -6.29
CA LYS A 122 13.38 -6.60 -6.28
C LYS A 122 13.25 -7.21 -4.89
N PHE A 123 13.18 -8.53 -4.83
CA PHE A 123 13.18 -9.29 -3.59
C PHE A 123 14.53 -9.95 -3.37
N VAL A 124 15.07 -9.82 -2.17
CA VAL A 124 16.34 -10.43 -1.76
C VAL A 124 16.10 -11.22 -0.49
N ASN A 125 16.51 -12.49 -0.45
CA ASN A 125 16.43 -13.29 0.77
C ASN A 125 17.73 -13.13 1.57
N LYS A 126 17.62 -12.71 2.84
CA LYS A 126 18.77 -12.43 3.71
C LYS A 126 18.66 -13.21 5.01
N GLY A 127 18.86 -14.53 4.93
CA GLY A 127 18.98 -15.45 6.06
C GLY A 127 18.05 -15.10 7.23
N ASN A 128 18.65 -14.59 8.31
CA ASN A 128 18.04 -14.24 9.58
C ASN A 128 16.90 -13.20 9.48
N LEU A 129 16.92 -12.36 8.43
CA LEU A 129 15.94 -11.30 8.20
C LEU A 129 14.82 -11.74 7.23
N GLY A 130 14.95 -12.91 6.60
CA GLY A 130 14.03 -13.41 5.59
C GLY A 130 14.04 -12.56 4.31
N SER A 131 12.88 -12.48 3.65
CA SER A 131 12.74 -11.71 2.39
C SER A 131 12.69 -10.21 2.64
N LEU A 132 13.47 -9.46 1.86
CA LEU A 132 13.57 -8.01 1.87
C LEU A 132 13.09 -7.46 0.52
N ILE A 133 12.44 -6.30 0.54
CA ILE A 133 12.10 -5.50 -0.65
C ILE A 133 13.16 -4.42 -0.81
N CYS A 134 13.78 -4.37 -1.98
CA CYS A 134 14.80 -3.39 -2.34
C CYS A 134 14.39 -2.67 -3.63
N ARG A 135 14.93 -1.47 -3.86
CA ARG A 135 14.87 -0.86 -5.20
C ARG A 135 15.85 -1.59 -6.11
N ARG A 136 15.47 -1.85 -7.36
CA ARG A 136 16.28 -2.64 -8.30
C ARG A 136 17.65 -2.01 -8.59
N HIS A 137 17.78 -0.68 -8.49
CA HIS A 137 19.03 0.05 -8.68
C HIS A 137 19.94 0.08 -7.43
N GLU A 138 19.45 -0.32 -6.26
CA GLU A 138 20.29 -0.47 -5.07
C GLU A 138 21.23 -1.66 -5.30
N ARG A 139 22.53 -1.36 -5.44
CA ARG A 139 23.56 -2.41 -5.54
C ARG A 139 23.55 -3.22 -4.25
N GLU A 140 23.59 -4.54 -4.40
CA GLU A 140 23.93 -5.42 -3.30
C GLU A 140 25.35 -5.07 -2.87
N TYR A 141 25.49 -4.39 -1.74
CA TYR A 141 26.76 -4.37 -1.03
C TYR A 141 26.93 -5.80 -0.50
N GLN A 142 27.80 -6.55 -1.18
CA GLN A 142 28.30 -7.86 -0.75
C GLN A 142 28.88 -7.77 0.66
#